data_AF-A0A7S1QUL4-F1
#
_entry.id   AF-A0A7S1QUL4-F1
#
_cell.length_a   1.000
_cell.length_b   1.000
_cell.length_c   1.000
_cell.angle_alpha   90.00
_cell.angle_beta   90.00
_cell.angle_gamma   90.00
#
_symmetry.space_group_name_H-M   'P 1'
#
loop_
_entity.id
_entity.type
_entity.pdbx_description
1 polymer ?
#
loop_
_entity_poly.entity_id
_entity_poly.type
_entity_poly.pdbx_seq_one_letter_code
_entity_poly.pdbx_strand_id
1 'polypeptide(L)'
;MQAPMEHRWSPYADNGGTCMGVAGDDYAVVVADTRMSTGYRIHTRNSSKVTKLTDKCIIASCGMKSDAITLHRHLKARIVMYQHKHRKQPSVVAIAQMLSTMLYYKRFFPYYTFNVVSGVDDEGVGATYHYDAIGSFERVPYTTSGSGSSLVMSVLDCQ
;
A
#
# COMPACT_ATOMS: atom_id res chain seq x y z
N MET A 1 -11.81 -36.14 -8.64
CA MET A 1 -12.57 -35.59 -7.50
C MET A 1 -12.93 -34.16 -7.83
N GLN A 2 -14.23 -33.86 -7.93
CA GLN A 2 -14.72 -32.50 -8.16
C GLN A 2 -14.55 -31.72 -6.85
N ALA A 3 -13.89 -30.56 -6.89
CA ALA A 3 -13.73 -29.72 -5.70
C ALA A 3 -15.12 -29.34 -5.16
N PRO A 4 -15.30 -29.26 -3.82
CA PRO A 4 -16.58 -28.90 -3.23
C PRO A 4 -17.04 -27.54 -3.76
N MET A 5 -18.30 -27.48 -4.21
CA MET A 5 -18.90 -26.27 -4.77
C MET A 5 -19.34 -25.35 -3.62
N GLU A 6 -18.63 -24.23 -3.42
CA GLU A 6 -18.98 -23.24 -2.41
C GLU A 6 -20.12 -22.34 -2.92
N HIS A 7 -21.26 -22.34 -2.21
CA HIS A 7 -22.44 -21.53 -2.55
C HIS A 7 -22.45 -20.14 -1.91
N ARG A 8 -21.56 -19.88 -0.96
CA ARG A 8 -21.46 -18.60 -0.25
C ARG A 8 -20.60 -17.62 -1.07
N TRP A 9 -21.07 -16.40 -1.24
CA TRP A 9 -20.28 -15.34 -1.86
C TRP A 9 -19.33 -14.71 -0.83
N SER A 10 -18.05 -14.60 -1.18
CA SER A 10 -17.05 -13.83 -0.42
C SER A 10 -16.84 -12.46 -1.08
N PRO A 11 -16.90 -11.35 -0.32
CA PRO A 11 -16.61 -10.02 -0.86
C PRO A 11 -15.13 -9.79 -1.19
N TYR A 12 -14.23 -10.62 -0.67
CA TYR A 12 -12.79 -10.45 -0.81
C TYR A 12 -12.17 -11.50 -1.73
N ALA A 13 -11.20 -11.05 -2.52
CA ALA A 13 -10.33 -11.90 -3.32
C ALA A 13 -8.88 -11.44 -3.15
N ASP A 14 -7.98 -12.37 -2.81
CA ASP A 14 -6.55 -12.07 -2.78
C ASP A 14 -5.98 -12.10 -4.20
N ASN A 15 -5.44 -10.96 -4.64
CA ASN A 15 -4.77 -10.86 -5.94
C ASN A 15 -3.23 -10.97 -5.85
N GLY A 16 -2.72 -11.24 -4.65
CA GLY A 16 -1.32 -11.45 -4.35
C GLY A 16 -0.47 -10.21 -4.62
N GLY A 17 0.76 -10.50 -5.07
CA GLY A 17 1.80 -9.50 -5.27
C GLY A 17 2.62 -9.24 -4.01
N THR A 18 3.73 -8.55 -4.21
CA THR A 18 4.71 -8.19 -3.19
C THR A 18 5.21 -6.80 -3.46
N CYS A 19 5.25 -5.99 -2.41
CA CYS A 19 5.72 -4.62 -2.42
C CYS A 19 6.76 -4.43 -1.32
N MET A 20 7.73 -3.55 -1.54
CA MET A 20 8.78 -3.18 -0.59
C MET A 20 9.00 -1.67 -0.65
N GLY A 21 9.27 -1.06 0.49
CA GLY A 21 9.76 0.32 0.60
C GLY A 21 11.07 0.37 1.36
N VAL A 22 12.00 1.23 0.93
CA VAL A 22 13.27 1.52 1.60
C VAL A 22 13.45 3.03 1.67
N ALA A 23 13.74 3.54 2.86
CA ALA A 23 14.12 4.92 3.12
C ALA A 23 15.64 5.02 3.21
N GLY A 24 16.23 5.90 2.40
CA GLY A 24 17.62 6.31 2.51
C GLY A 24 17.75 7.71 3.12
N ASP A 25 18.96 8.26 3.07
CA ASP A 25 19.27 9.55 3.71
C ASP A 25 18.55 10.73 3.04
N ASP A 26 18.47 10.74 1.70
CA ASP A 26 17.84 11.81 0.91
C ASP A 26 16.81 11.29 -0.12
N TYR A 27 16.51 10.00 -0.08
CA TYR A 27 15.61 9.34 -1.02
C TYR A 27 14.70 8.32 -0.35
N ALA A 28 13.61 7.97 -1.04
CA ALA A 28 12.80 6.81 -0.69
C ALA A 28 12.41 6.05 -1.95
N VAL A 29 12.56 4.74 -1.92
CA VAL A 29 12.30 3.84 -3.05
C VAL A 29 11.17 2.90 -2.68
N VAL A 30 10.23 2.73 -3.60
CA VAL A 30 9.18 1.70 -3.51
C VAL A 30 9.23 0.84 -4.75
N VAL A 31 9.25 -0.47 -4.53
CA VAL A 31 9.23 -1.47 -5.59
C VAL A 31 8.04 -2.41 -5.38
N ALA A 32 7.44 -2.85 -6.48
CA ALA A 32 6.41 -3.87 -6.43
C ALA A 32 6.44 -4.71 -7.70
N ASP A 33 6.05 -5.97 -7.58
CA ASP A 33 5.86 -6.82 -8.75
C ASP A 33 4.62 -6.37 -9.58
N THR A 34 4.60 -6.77 -10.85
CA THR A 34 3.53 -6.38 -11.78
C THR A 34 2.51 -7.49 -12.06
N ARG A 35 2.65 -8.66 -11.43
CA ARG A 35 1.74 -9.80 -11.66
C ARG A 35 0.43 -9.58 -10.91
N MET A 36 -0.68 -9.93 -11.56
CA MET A 36 -1.99 -10.03 -10.93
C MET A 36 -2.57 -11.41 -11.20
N SER A 37 -2.89 -12.14 -10.14
CA SER A 37 -3.40 -13.51 -10.21
C SER A 37 -4.58 -13.70 -9.29
N THR A 38 -5.40 -14.71 -9.54
CA THR A 38 -6.44 -15.17 -8.61
C THR A 38 -6.42 -16.69 -8.61
N GLY A 39 -6.26 -17.31 -7.44
CA GLY A 39 -6.00 -18.75 -7.35
C GLY A 39 -4.81 -19.15 -8.23
N TYR A 40 -5.01 -20.16 -9.08
CA TYR A 40 -3.96 -20.68 -9.99
C TYR A 40 -3.94 -20.02 -11.38
N ARG A 41 -4.60 -18.86 -11.56
CA ARG A 41 -4.69 -18.18 -12.86
C ARG A 41 -4.03 -16.80 -12.81
N ILE A 42 -3.26 -16.48 -13.85
CA ILE A 42 -2.68 -15.14 -14.04
C ILE A 42 -3.62 -14.33 -14.91
N HIS A 43 -4.13 -13.22 -14.39
CA HIS A 43 -4.97 -12.29 -15.16
C HIS A 43 -4.14 -11.36 -16.03
N THR A 44 -3.06 -10.80 -15.48
CA THR A 44 -2.12 -9.96 -16.23
C THR A 44 -0.73 -10.05 -15.61
N ARG A 45 0.28 -9.83 -16.47
CA ARG A 45 1.69 -9.71 -16.08
C ARG A 45 2.11 -8.25 -15.90
N ASN A 46 1.26 -7.30 -16.28
CA ASN A 46 1.57 -5.87 -16.26
C ASN A 46 0.45 -5.09 -15.55
N SER A 47 0.47 -5.11 -14.21
CA SER A 47 -0.41 -4.34 -13.34
C SER A 47 0.43 -3.66 -12.26
N SER A 48 0.59 -2.34 -12.37
CA SER A 48 1.30 -1.59 -11.33
C SER A 48 0.55 -1.64 -10.01
N LYS A 49 1.29 -1.90 -8.92
CA LYS A 49 0.80 -1.77 -7.54
C LYS A 49 1.21 -0.45 -6.90
N VAL A 50 2.11 0.28 -7.56
CA VAL A 50 2.65 1.56 -7.13
C VAL A 50 1.86 2.69 -7.78
N THR A 51 1.50 3.67 -6.95
CA THR A 51 0.77 4.86 -7.36
C THR A 51 1.45 6.09 -6.79
N LYS A 52 1.78 7.06 -7.66
CA LYS A 52 2.25 8.39 -7.23
C LYS A 52 1.09 9.16 -6.57
N LEU A 53 1.31 9.64 -5.35
CA LEU A 53 0.36 10.44 -4.58
C LEU A 53 0.65 11.93 -4.71
N THR A 54 1.90 12.32 -4.46
CA THR A 54 2.42 13.69 -4.61
C THR A 54 3.81 13.63 -5.26
N ASP A 55 4.48 14.75 -5.43
CA ASP A 55 5.84 14.78 -6.00
C ASP A 55 6.87 14.11 -5.11
N LYS A 56 6.61 14.05 -3.80
CA LYS A 56 7.51 13.47 -2.80
C LYS A 56 6.97 12.18 -2.16
N CYS A 57 5.80 11.68 -2.57
CA CYS A 57 5.14 10.56 -1.90
C CYS A 57 4.51 9.57 -2.89
N ILE A 58 4.77 8.29 -2.63
CA ILE A 58 4.31 7.14 -3.40
C ILE A 58 3.69 6.11 -2.44
N ILE A 59 2.66 5.42 -2.92
CA ILE A 59 2.01 4.31 -2.19
C ILE A 59 2.09 3.05 -3.04
N ALA A 60 2.41 1.93 -2.40
CA ALA A 60 2.19 0.60 -2.94
C ALA A 60 1.14 -0.14 -2.10
N SER A 61 0.29 -0.91 -2.77
CA SER A 61 -0.73 -1.71 -2.09
C SER A 61 -0.76 -3.12 -2.66
N CYS A 62 -0.68 -4.09 -1.75
CA CYS A 62 -0.76 -5.52 -2.03
C CYS A 62 -2.06 -6.10 -1.42
N GLY A 63 -2.51 -7.28 -1.87
CA GLY A 63 -3.78 -7.89 -1.46
C GLY A 63 -4.87 -7.78 -2.54
N MET A 64 -6.05 -7.27 -2.19
CA MET A 64 -7.18 -7.15 -3.13
C MET A 64 -7.04 -5.92 -4.02
N LYS A 65 -7.00 -6.14 -5.33
CA LYS A 65 -6.74 -5.08 -6.32
C LYS A 65 -7.85 -4.03 -6.38
N SER A 66 -9.11 -4.43 -6.26
CA SER A 66 -10.24 -3.50 -6.30
C SER A 66 -10.23 -2.53 -5.13
N ASP A 67 -9.92 -3.04 -3.93
CA ASP A 67 -9.79 -2.23 -2.72
C ASP A 67 -8.60 -1.28 -2.84
N ALA A 68 -7.46 -1.76 -3.34
CA ALA A 68 -6.28 -0.93 -3.59
C ALA A 68 -6.59 0.24 -4.54
N ILE A 69 -7.25 -0.02 -5.67
CA ILE A 69 -7.64 1.04 -6.63
C ILE A 69 -8.58 2.06 -5.96
N THR A 70 -9.57 1.57 -5.22
CA THR A 70 -10.56 2.41 -4.54
C THR A 70 -9.92 3.28 -3.47
N LEU A 71 -9.08 2.68 -2.63
CA LEU A 71 -8.33 3.36 -1.58
C LEU A 71 -7.41 4.43 -2.16
N HIS A 72 -6.65 4.11 -3.22
CA HIS A 72 -5.78 5.08 -3.90
C HIS A 72 -6.57 6.26 -4.47
N ARG A 73 -7.71 6.00 -5.09
CA ARG A 73 -8.59 7.05 -5.63
C ARG A 73 -9.10 7.98 -4.54
N HIS A 74 -9.57 7.42 -3.42
CA HIS A 74 -10.05 8.22 -2.29
C HIS A 74 -8.92 9.01 -1.63
N LEU A 75 -7.74 8.41 -1.46
CA LEU A 75 -6.59 9.08 -0.86
C LEU A 75 -6.14 10.26 -1.73
N LYS A 76 -6.04 10.07 -3.05
CA LYS A 76 -5.76 11.16 -4.00
C LYS A 76 -6.79 12.28 -3.91
N ALA A 77 -8.08 11.96 -3.86
CA ALA A 77 -9.12 12.97 -3.73
C ALA A 77 -8.96 13.78 -2.43
N ARG A 78 -8.61 13.13 -1.31
CA ARG A 78 -8.34 13.84 -0.05
C ARG A 78 -7.09 14.70 -0.10
N ILE A 79 -6.03 14.25 -0.77
CA ILE A 79 -4.82 15.05 -0.98
C ILE A 79 -5.13 16.32 -1.78
N VAL A 80 -5.92 16.21 -2.86
CA VAL A 80 -6.34 17.37 -3.66
C VAL A 80 -7.18 18.33 -2.82
N MET A 81 -8.15 17.82 -2.05
CA MET A 81 -8.95 18.65 -1.14
C MET A 81 -8.09 19.34 -0.08
N TYR A 82 -7.09 18.64 0.48
CA TYR A 82 -6.15 19.22 1.44
C TYR A 82 -5.36 20.37 0.81
N GLN A 83 -4.85 20.18 -0.40
CA GLN A 83 -4.14 21.22 -1.15
C GLN A 83 -5.01 22.45 -1.40
N HIS A 84 -6.29 22.27 -1.72
CA HIS A 84 -7.19 23.40 -1.95
C HIS A 84 -7.50 24.17 -0.67
N LYS A 85 -7.64 23.48 0.47
CA LYS A 85 -7.92 24.10 1.77
C LYS A 85 -6.71 24.82 2.36
N HIS A 86 -5.53 24.21 2.29
CA HIS A 86 -4.33 24.70 2.96
C HIS A 86 -3.34 25.41 2.03
N ARG A 87 -3.59 25.40 0.71
CA ARG A 87 -2.70 25.95 -0.33
C ARG A 87 -1.28 25.37 -0.29
N LYS A 88 -1.10 24.18 0.30
CA LYS A 88 0.17 23.46 0.44
C LYS A 88 -0.05 21.97 0.17
N GLN A 89 0.94 21.28 -0.41
CA GLN A 89 0.92 19.82 -0.48
C GLN A 89 1.07 19.21 0.93
N PRO A 90 0.33 18.13 1.26
CA PRO A 90 0.49 17.46 2.54
C PRO A 90 1.87 16.79 2.63
N SER A 91 2.49 16.86 3.82
CA SER A 91 3.73 16.14 4.11
C SER A 91 3.51 14.63 4.11
N VAL A 92 4.58 13.84 3.98
CA VAL A 92 4.49 12.37 4.02
C VAL A 92 3.85 11.89 5.32
N VAL A 93 4.20 12.50 6.46
CA VAL A 93 3.61 12.21 7.78
C VAL A 93 2.10 12.49 7.80
N ALA A 94 1.66 13.60 7.19
CA ALA A 94 0.24 13.93 7.13
C ALA A 94 -0.53 12.96 6.23
N ILE A 95 0.05 12.54 5.11
CA ILE A 95 -0.51 11.48 4.25
C ILE A 95 -0.60 10.17 5.02
N ALA A 96 0.45 9.86 5.80
CA ALA A 96 0.51 8.63 6.57
C ALA A 96 -0.60 8.55 7.62
N GLN A 97 -0.81 9.63 8.37
CA GLN A 97 -1.90 9.72 9.33
C GLN A 97 -3.28 9.71 8.66
N MET A 98 -3.41 10.38 7.50
CA MET A 98 -4.64 10.41 6.72
C MET A 98 -5.04 9.00 6.26
N LEU A 99 -4.08 8.21 5.79
CA LEU A 99 -4.29 6.83 5.38
C LEU A 99 -4.73 5.96 6.57
N SER A 100 -4.06 6.09 7.72
CA SER A 100 -4.45 5.40 8.97
C SER A 100 -5.92 5.63 9.32
N THR A 101 -6.35 6.89 9.36
CA THR A 101 -7.74 7.24 9.67
C THR A 101 -8.72 6.72 8.60
N MET A 102 -8.33 6.70 7.33
CA MET A 102 -9.16 6.16 6.24
C MET A 102 -9.37 4.65 6.34
N LEU A 103 -8.31 3.89 6.68
CA LEU A 103 -8.40 2.45 6.89
C LEU A 103 -9.27 2.14 8.12
N TYR A 104 -9.04 2.87 9.22
CA TYR A 104 -9.79 2.68 10.46
C TYR A 104 -11.27 3.04 10.33
N TYR A 105 -11.62 4.03 9.50
CA TYR A 105 -13.01 4.39 9.22
C TYR A 105 -13.84 3.20 8.72
N LYS A 106 -13.21 2.24 8.02
CA LYS A 106 -13.83 1.01 7.55
C LYS A 106 -13.56 -0.20 8.45
N ARG A 107 -13.27 -0.03 9.75
CA ARG A 107 -12.95 -1.10 10.72
C ARG A 107 -13.83 -2.35 10.62
N PHE A 108 -15.15 -2.17 10.45
CA PHE A 108 -16.14 -3.27 10.43
C PHE A 108 -16.34 -3.92 9.04
N PHE A 109 -15.81 -3.29 7.99
CA PHE A 109 -15.75 -3.85 6.63
C PHE A 109 -14.47 -3.33 5.96
N PRO A 110 -13.30 -3.84 6.39
CA PRO A 110 -12.01 -3.23 6.10
C PRO A 110 -11.62 -3.37 4.63
N TYR A 111 -10.75 -2.48 4.18
CA TYR A 111 -10.06 -2.70 2.91
C TYR A 111 -9.10 -3.87 3.07
N TYR A 112 -9.19 -4.88 2.19
CA TYR A 112 -8.25 -5.99 2.18
C TYR A 112 -6.97 -5.57 1.43
N THR A 113 -6.23 -4.65 2.03
CA THR A 113 -5.03 -4.05 1.44
C THR A 113 -3.93 -3.92 2.48
N PHE A 114 -2.72 -4.30 2.12
CA PHE A 114 -1.51 -4.05 2.89
C PHE A 114 -0.71 -2.98 2.18
N ASN A 115 -0.54 -1.84 2.85
CA ASN A 115 -0.06 -0.61 2.23
C ASN A 115 1.36 -0.30 2.70
N VAL A 116 2.18 0.18 1.77
CA VAL A 116 3.48 0.78 2.03
C VAL A 116 3.44 2.19 1.48
N VAL A 117 3.64 3.19 2.33
CA VAL A 117 3.76 4.58 1.90
C VAL A 117 5.20 5.00 2.11
N SER A 118 5.84 5.46 1.05
CA SER A 118 7.18 6.03 1.16
C SER A 118 7.29 7.37 0.47
N GLY A 119 8.18 8.19 0.99
CA GLY A 119 8.42 9.51 0.44
C GLY A 119 9.59 10.19 1.13
N VAL A 120 9.84 11.44 0.72
CA VAL A 120 10.84 12.30 1.35
C VAL A 120 10.11 13.32 2.22
N ASP A 121 10.49 13.41 3.48
CA ASP A 121 9.88 14.34 4.44
C ASP A 121 10.29 15.80 4.17
N ASP A 122 9.80 16.73 5.01
CA ASP A 122 10.09 18.16 4.86
C ASP A 122 11.55 18.50 5.24
N GLU A 123 12.23 17.62 5.98
CA GLU A 123 13.65 17.73 6.36
C GLU A 123 14.57 17.17 5.26
N GLY A 124 14.00 16.53 4.24
CA GLY A 124 14.73 15.92 3.14
C GLY A 124 15.11 14.47 3.39
N VAL A 125 14.67 13.86 4.49
CA VAL A 125 15.01 12.49 4.86
C VAL A 125 13.98 11.51 4.29
N GLY A 126 14.46 10.34 3.84
CA GLY A 126 13.58 9.24 3.44
C GLY A 126 12.68 8.79 4.60
N ALA A 127 11.41 8.54 4.30
CA ALA A 127 10.46 8.00 5.25
C ALA A 127 9.63 6.90 4.59
N THR A 128 9.59 5.73 5.22
CA THR A 128 8.75 4.61 4.82
C THR A 128 7.81 4.24 5.96
N TYR A 129 6.55 3.98 5.64
CA TYR A 129 5.50 3.63 6.58
C TYR A 129 4.84 2.33 6.18
N HIS A 130 4.77 1.40 7.13
CA HIS A 130 4.08 0.12 6.99
C HIS A 130 2.67 0.20 7.59
N TYR A 131 1.68 -0.44 6.97
CA TYR A 131 0.31 -0.47 7.45
C TYR A 131 -0.24 -1.89 7.59
N ASP A 132 -0.98 -2.11 8.67
CA ASP A 132 -1.90 -3.24 8.76
C ASP A 132 -3.20 -2.98 7.96
N ALA A 133 -4.10 -3.97 7.95
CA ALA A 133 -5.38 -3.86 7.23
C ALA A 133 -6.38 -2.86 7.85
N ILE A 134 -6.11 -2.35 9.04
CA ILE A 134 -7.05 -1.58 9.87
C ILE A 134 -6.58 -0.12 10.09
N GLY A 135 -5.34 0.19 9.73
CA GLY A 135 -4.76 1.52 9.81
C GLY A 135 -3.75 1.72 10.94
N SER A 136 -3.34 0.68 11.66
CA SER A 136 -2.13 0.77 12.50
C SER A 136 -0.92 0.92 11.59
N PHE A 137 -0.01 1.82 11.95
CA PHE A 137 1.17 2.09 11.13
C PHE A 137 2.37 2.53 11.95
N GLU A 138 3.55 2.31 11.39
CA GLU A 138 4.84 2.68 11.98
C GLU A 138 5.79 3.22 10.92
N ARG A 139 6.71 4.10 11.33
CA ARG A 139 7.82 4.56 10.48
C ARG A 139 8.97 3.58 10.62
N VAL A 140 9.41 3.00 9.51
CA VAL A 140 10.48 2.00 9.46
C VAL A 140 11.48 2.33 8.35
N PRO A 141 12.78 1.97 8.51
CA PRO A 141 13.78 2.22 7.48
C PRO A 141 13.51 1.42 6.21
N TYR A 142 13.00 0.20 6.36
CA TYR A 142 12.60 -0.65 5.25
C TYR A 142 11.38 -1.48 5.66
N THR A 143 10.60 -1.90 4.67
CA THR A 143 9.43 -2.76 4.91
C THR A 143 9.04 -3.53 3.67
N THR A 144 8.28 -4.60 3.86
CA THR A 144 7.66 -5.35 2.77
C THR A 144 6.24 -5.79 3.12
N SER A 145 5.40 -5.91 2.10
CA SER A 145 4.00 -6.31 2.22
C SER A 145 3.60 -7.22 1.06
N GLY A 146 2.59 -8.05 1.29
CA GLY A 146 2.06 -8.98 0.29
C GLY A 146 2.58 -10.42 0.45
N SER A 147 2.35 -11.22 -0.58
CA SER A 147 2.55 -12.67 -0.58
C SER A 147 4.00 -13.14 -0.35
N GLY A 148 5.00 -12.38 -0.84
CA GLY A 148 6.41 -12.69 -0.70
C GLY A 148 7.12 -11.96 0.45
N SER A 149 6.37 -11.28 1.33
CA SER A 149 6.95 -10.42 2.36
C SER A 149 7.89 -11.18 3.31
N SER A 150 7.53 -12.38 3.75
CA SER A 150 8.34 -13.19 4.67
C SER A 150 9.69 -13.62 4.09
N LEU A 151 9.78 -13.81 2.78
CA LEU A 151 11.02 -14.16 2.08
C LEU A 151 11.94 -12.96 1.90
N VAL A 152 11.33 -11.79 1.71
CA VAL A 152 12.04 -10.55 1.42
C VAL A 152 12.54 -9.88 2.70
N MET A 153 11.74 -9.90 3.76
CA MET A 153 12.07 -9.27 5.04
C MET A 153 13.33 -9.87 5.66
N SER A 154 13.49 -11.19 5.62
CA SER A 154 14.66 -11.88 6.17
C SER A 154 15.97 -11.50 5.48
N VAL A 155 15.92 -11.18 4.19
CA VAL A 155 17.08 -10.67 3.44
C VAL A 155 17.37 -9.23 3.85
N LEU A 156 16.35 -8.39 3.97
CA LEU A 156 16.51 -6.99 4.39
C LEU A 156 17.08 -6.87 5.79
N ASP A 157 16.63 -7.70 6.74
CA ASP A 157 17.15 -7.69 8.13
C ASP A 157 18.61 -8.11 8.25
N CYS A 158 19.15 -8.80 7.23
CA CYS A 158 20.52 -9.27 7.22
C CYS A 158 21.50 -8.23 6.62
N GLN A 159 21.00 -7.23 5.88
CA GLN A 159 21.82 -6.22 5.22
C GLN A 159 22.01 -4.99 6.11
#